data_AF-A0A1F7FHC2-F1
#
_entry.id   AF-A0A1F7FHC2-F1
#
_cell.length_a   1.000
_cell.length_b   1.000
_cell.length_c   1.000
_cell.angle_alpha   90.00
_cell.angle_beta   90.00
_cell.angle_gamma   90.00
#
_symmetry.space_group_name_H-M   'P 1'
#
loop_
_entity.id
_entity.type
_entity.pdbx_description
1 polymer ?
#
loop_
_entity_poly.entity_id
_entity_poly.type
_entity_poly.pdbx_seq_one_letter_code
_entity_poly.pdbx_strand_id
1 'polypeptide(L)'
;MTAFFGVVLLGVTALVTDIGYLYLEQSRLQTAVNAGWKAGFDRMMQTKNAGKHVLDEEEKELIRQHVRDVIKSNGYSDEEADAVEINFPNNQLLVKSNKQVGLFFAQVIDIKSGEVGATRSDAGDLGTIIPIGIPHGPTKDVSPTKYRCDLFDPGQEFTVGKEYIIKLGENPIPQPGDAPWGVIPKDINDTIDFGFATGSIYIIKYGSGAQTDAGQGLNGNFGALDLDSVNILTHAGGANMYGDWIKYGWDGTLKVGDLLLPETGNMAGDTRRGVEYRIEHNLLDIRIPVVPSFPNGQSDPVEVIGFLNFRLSMVGGSGNNATVTGTYMGSDYAVDHASGTLKISFGRIDPNNVATDTTQYLDNFKYGYSAPVEFGQMVLPENGNASEPTAEAVSYRLEDNAESPKNVIVPITEIPPEIVTNNPANATATTIYDLDATDNPGGAIASTTYPFGSSVRVTGFAEFELLAEENYTRVGENYDTGDQGDLGPVMPGQVRGKFIRYIVKPGTVD
;
A
#
# COMPACT_ATOMS: atom_id res chain seq x y z
N MET A 1 -17.58 42.62 66.54
CA MET A 1 -17.25 41.35 65.84
C MET A 1 -18.35 40.88 64.91
N THR A 2 -19.63 40.94 65.27
CA THR A 2 -20.78 40.53 64.41
C THR A 2 -20.90 41.31 63.10
N ALA A 3 -20.74 42.64 63.12
CA ALA A 3 -20.80 43.45 61.89
C ALA A 3 -19.67 43.13 60.89
N PHE A 4 -18.45 42.87 61.40
CA PHE A 4 -17.30 42.47 60.56
C PHE A 4 -17.54 41.10 59.89
N PHE A 5 -18.07 40.13 60.64
CA PHE A 5 -18.42 38.82 60.09
C PHE A 5 -19.50 38.90 59.01
N GLY A 6 -20.51 39.77 59.17
CA GLY A 6 -21.53 39.99 58.14
C GLY A 6 -20.96 40.55 56.82
N VAL A 7 -20.01 41.49 56.92
CA VAL A 7 -19.32 42.04 55.74
C VAL A 7 -18.45 41.00 55.05
N VAL A 8 -17.73 40.18 55.80
CA VAL A 8 -16.93 39.07 55.24
C VAL A 8 -17.82 38.04 54.54
N LEU A 9 -18.94 37.66 55.16
CA LEU A 9 -19.88 36.70 54.55
C LEU A 9 -20.47 37.24 53.24
N LEU A 10 -20.88 38.52 53.21
CA LEU A 10 -21.38 39.19 52.02
C LEU A 10 -20.32 39.25 50.91
N GLY A 11 -19.06 39.56 51.27
CA GLY A 11 -17.93 39.56 50.33
C GLY A 11 -17.66 38.19 49.71
N VAL A 12 -17.75 37.11 50.51
CA VAL A 12 -17.59 35.74 49.99
C VAL A 12 -18.76 35.36 49.09
N THR A 13 -20.01 35.68 49.46
CA THR A 13 -21.17 35.39 48.59
C THR A 13 -21.13 36.16 47.27
N ALA A 14 -20.65 37.40 47.30
CA ALA A 14 -20.42 38.22 46.12
C ALA A 14 -19.40 37.56 45.17
N LEU A 15 -18.25 37.15 45.70
CA LEU A 15 -17.21 36.46 44.95
C LEU A 15 -17.72 35.13 44.35
N VAL A 16 -18.42 34.33 45.15
CA VAL A 16 -19.00 33.06 44.69
C VAL A 16 -20.03 33.29 43.57
N THR A 17 -20.81 34.38 43.65
CA THR A 17 -21.79 34.73 42.62
C THR A 17 -21.11 35.12 41.31
N ASP A 18 -20.08 35.97 41.36
CA ASP A 18 -19.34 36.40 40.18
C ASP A 18 -18.57 35.24 39.52
N ILE A 19 -17.88 34.40 40.30
CA ILE A 19 -17.18 33.22 39.78
C ILE A 19 -18.18 32.19 39.23
N GLY A 20 -19.30 31.97 39.93
CA GLY A 20 -20.36 31.06 39.48
C GLY A 20 -20.99 31.53 38.17
N TYR A 21 -21.20 32.84 38.02
CA TYR A 21 -21.71 33.42 36.78
C TYR A 21 -20.70 33.32 35.63
N LEU A 22 -19.41 33.58 35.87
CA LEU A 22 -18.35 33.36 34.87
C LEU A 22 -18.31 31.89 34.43
N TYR A 23 -18.41 30.94 35.36
CA TYR A 23 -18.41 29.52 35.03
C TYR A 23 -19.65 29.12 34.20
N LEU A 24 -20.82 29.68 34.52
CA LEU A 24 -22.04 29.47 33.75
C LEU A 24 -21.90 30.01 32.31
N GLU A 25 -21.39 31.24 32.15
CA GLU A 25 -21.16 31.84 30.83
C GLU A 25 -20.09 31.09 30.03
N GLN A 26 -19.02 30.62 30.69
CA GLN A 26 -18.03 29.73 30.08
C GLN A 26 -18.67 28.44 29.57
N SER A 27 -19.52 27.79 30.39
CA SER A 27 -20.22 26.57 29.99
C SER A 27 -21.16 26.82 28.81
N ARG A 28 -21.92 27.92 28.82
CA ARG A 28 -22.82 28.30 27.72
C ARG A 28 -22.05 28.56 26.42
N LEU A 29 -20.94 29.31 26.51
CA LEU A 29 -20.08 29.60 25.37
C LEU A 29 -19.48 28.32 24.79
N GLN A 30 -19.01 27.41 25.64
CA GLN A 30 -18.50 26.12 25.19
C GLN A 30 -19.58 25.30 24.50
N THR A 31 -20.81 25.26 25.03
CA THR A 31 -21.94 24.56 24.39
C THR A 31 -22.27 25.16 23.02
N ALA A 32 -22.33 26.48 22.91
CA ALA A 32 -22.63 27.16 21.65
C ALA A 32 -21.52 26.95 20.60
N VAL A 33 -20.25 27.08 20.98
CA VAL A 33 -19.10 26.79 20.10
C VAL A 33 -19.09 25.33 19.67
N ASN A 34 -19.38 24.39 20.58
CA ASN A 34 -19.47 22.96 20.26
C ASN A 34 -20.59 22.66 19.25
N ALA A 35 -21.76 23.27 19.42
CA ALA A 35 -22.89 23.10 18.53
C ALA A 35 -22.63 23.73 17.16
N GLY A 36 -22.13 24.97 17.14
CA GLY A 36 -21.77 25.68 15.91
C GLY A 36 -20.69 24.95 15.12
N TRP A 37 -19.61 24.54 15.79
CA TRP A 37 -18.57 23.72 15.18
C TRP A 37 -19.12 22.41 14.61
N LYS A 38 -19.98 21.69 15.35
CA LYS A 38 -20.55 20.42 14.85
C LYS A 38 -21.38 20.65 13.58
N ALA A 39 -22.22 21.68 13.57
CA ALA A 39 -23.02 22.01 12.40
C ALA A 39 -22.16 22.40 11.20
N GLY A 40 -21.15 23.23 11.42
CA GLY A 40 -20.18 23.59 10.38
C GLY A 40 -19.40 22.38 9.85
N PHE A 41 -18.99 21.47 10.75
CA PHE A 41 -18.30 20.24 10.42
C PHE A 41 -19.17 19.30 9.58
N ASP A 42 -20.43 19.08 9.99
CA ASP A 42 -21.38 18.25 9.25
C ASP A 42 -21.58 18.78 7.82
N ARG A 43 -21.68 20.11 7.67
CA ARG A 43 -21.78 20.77 6.35
C ARG A 43 -20.50 20.60 5.53
N MET A 44 -19.33 20.78 6.16
CA MET A 44 -18.03 20.57 5.53
C MET A 44 -17.89 19.14 5.00
N MET A 45 -18.27 18.15 5.80
CA MET A 45 -18.22 16.73 5.41
C MET A 45 -19.16 16.43 4.25
N GLN A 46 -20.35 17.04 4.20
CA GLN A 46 -21.25 16.90 3.05
C GLN A 46 -20.60 17.40 1.75
N THR A 47 -19.94 18.56 1.79
CA THR A 47 -19.22 19.11 0.63
C THR A 47 -18.07 18.19 0.19
N LYS A 48 -17.25 17.72 1.14
CA LYS A 48 -16.12 16.83 0.84
C LYS A 48 -16.57 15.49 0.27
N ASN A 49 -17.62 14.90 0.83
CA ASN A 49 -18.20 13.65 0.34
C ASN A 49 -18.86 13.77 -1.04
N ALA A 50 -19.17 15.00 -1.49
CA ALA A 50 -19.64 15.27 -2.85
C ALA A 50 -18.50 15.36 -3.89
N GLY A 51 -17.25 15.03 -3.50
CA GLY A 51 -16.07 15.03 -4.37
C GLY A 51 -15.28 16.34 -4.36
N LYS A 52 -15.69 17.32 -3.54
CA LYS A 52 -14.98 18.60 -3.43
C LYS A 52 -14.06 18.59 -2.22
N HIS A 53 -12.88 18.00 -2.41
CA HIS A 53 -11.92 17.71 -1.35
C HIS A 53 -11.30 18.97 -0.75
N VAL A 54 -11.08 20.03 -1.55
CA VAL A 54 -10.57 21.33 -1.11
C VAL A 54 -11.71 22.35 -1.10
N LEU A 55 -11.93 23.02 0.03
CA LEU A 55 -12.96 24.04 0.17
C LEU A 55 -12.50 25.36 -0.47
N ASP A 56 -13.29 25.87 -1.40
CA ASP A 56 -13.10 27.23 -1.90
C ASP A 56 -13.70 28.27 -0.93
N GLU A 57 -13.51 29.56 -1.24
CA GLU A 57 -14.03 30.63 -0.36
C GLU A 57 -15.56 30.71 -0.34
N GLU A 58 -16.27 30.23 -1.36
CA GLU A 58 -17.73 30.19 -1.37
C GLU A 58 -18.24 29.16 -0.35
N GLU A 59 -17.65 27.96 -0.33
CA GLU A 59 -18.01 26.93 0.65
C GLU A 59 -17.60 27.28 2.06
N LYS A 60 -16.40 27.84 2.23
CA LYS A 60 -15.96 28.35 3.53
C LYS A 60 -16.96 29.36 4.05
N GLU A 61 -17.46 30.27 3.20
CA GLU A 61 -18.46 31.25 3.62
C GLU A 61 -19.80 30.60 3.98
N LEU A 62 -20.27 29.61 3.22
CA LEU A 62 -21.49 28.85 3.58
C LEU A 62 -21.34 28.13 4.92
N ILE A 63 -20.17 27.56 5.21
CA ILE A 63 -19.87 26.93 6.50
C ILE A 63 -19.82 27.99 7.62
N ARG A 64 -19.15 29.13 7.40
CA ARG A 64 -19.12 30.25 8.37
C ARG A 64 -20.53 30.72 8.71
N GLN A 65 -21.38 30.90 7.70
CA GLN A 65 -22.78 31.29 7.89
C GLN A 65 -23.54 30.25 8.72
N HIS A 66 -23.40 28.97 8.38
CA HIS A 66 -24.10 27.91 9.11
C HIS A 66 -23.65 27.80 10.59
N VAL A 67 -22.35 27.97 10.87
CA VAL A 67 -21.81 28.04 12.24
C VAL A 67 -22.44 29.22 12.99
N ARG A 68 -22.47 30.41 12.37
CA ARG A 68 -23.06 31.63 12.97
C ARG A 68 -24.54 31.46 13.27
N ASP A 69 -25.32 30.87 12.37
CA ASP A 69 -26.76 30.64 12.56
C ASP A 69 -27.05 29.73 13.76
N VAL A 70 -26.24 28.69 13.94
CA VAL A 70 -26.36 27.78 15.09
C VAL A 70 -25.93 28.47 16.39
N ILE A 71 -24.89 29.31 16.36
CA ILE A 71 -24.49 30.10 17.54
C ILE A 71 -25.61 31.08 17.94
N LYS A 72 -26.25 31.76 16.98
CA LYS A 72 -27.43 32.61 17.23
C LYS A 72 -28.59 31.82 17.83
N SER A 73 -28.84 30.62 17.32
CA SER A 73 -29.86 29.71 17.86
C SER A 73 -29.59 29.25 19.31
N ASN A 74 -28.34 29.36 19.78
CA ASN A 74 -27.94 29.14 21.18
C ASN A 74 -28.06 30.39 22.06
N GLY A 75 -28.70 31.47 21.57
CA GLY A 75 -29.04 32.65 22.37
C GLY A 75 -28.03 33.80 22.31
N TYR A 76 -27.13 33.80 21.33
CA TYR A 76 -26.16 34.87 21.09
C TYR A 76 -26.72 35.92 20.10
N SER A 77 -26.33 37.19 20.27
CA SER A 77 -26.72 38.26 19.34
C SER A 77 -26.01 38.15 17.99
N ASP A 78 -26.45 38.93 17.00
CA ASP A 78 -25.77 39.03 15.71
C ASP A 78 -24.32 39.50 15.86
N GLU A 79 -24.08 40.51 16.71
CA GLU A 79 -22.74 41.06 16.97
C GLU A 79 -21.83 40.04 17.65
N GLU A 80 -22.36 39.25 18.59
CA GLU A 80 -21.61 38.20 19.28
C GLU A 80 -21.28 37.03 18.33
N ALA A 81 -22.20 36.67 17.42
CA ALA A 81 -21.96 35.64 16.42
C ALA A 81 -20.93 36.08 15.35
N ASP A 82 -20.95 37.36 14.98
CA ASP A 82 -19.98 37.93 14.02
C ASP A 82 -18.58 38.05 14.60
N ALA A 83 -18.46 38.18 15.93
CA ALA A 83 -17.18 38.19 16.65
C ALA A 83 -16.52 36.81 16.79
N VAL A 84 -17.21 35.73 16.40
CA VAL A 84 -16.65 34.37 16.42
C VAL A 84 -15.59 34.23 15.32
N GLU A 85 -14.39 33.82 15.71
CA GLU A 85 -13.29 33.48 14.80
C GLU A 85 -13.55 32.10 14.20
N ILE A 86 -13.86 32.05 12.89
CA ILE A 86 -14.11 30.81 12.14
C ILE A 86 -13.08 30.70 11.03
N ASN A 87 -12.13 29.78 11.20
CA ASN A 87 -11.00 29.58 10.32
C ASN A 87 -10.95 28.15 9.78
N PHE A 88 -10.20 27.96 8.69
CA PHE A 88 -10.05 26.67 8.03
C PHE A 88 -8.59 26.21 7.92
N PRO A 89 -7.82 26.13 9.04
CA PRO A 89 -6.46 25.64 8.98
C PRO A 89 -6.44 24.20 8.47
N ASN A 90 -5.51 23.89 7.57
CA ASN A 90 -5.38 22.58 6.94
C ASN A 90 -6.67 22.00 6.35
N ASN A 91 -7.51 22.87 5.78
CA ASN A 91 -8.80 22.49 5.22
C ASN A 91 -9.72 21.79 6.26
N GLN A 92 -9.55 22.12 7.55
CA GLN A 92 -10.32 21.64 8.69
C GLN A 92 -10.95 22.80 9.45
N LEU A 93 -12.06 22.56 10.16
CA LEU A 93 -12.81 23.63 10.81
C LEU A 93 -12.25 23.95 12.21
N LEU A 94 -11.92 25.23 12.42
CA LEU A 94 -11.58 25.83 13.71
C LEU A 94 -12.61 26.90 14.05
N VAL A 95 -13.27 26.76 15.21
CA VAL A 95 -14.19 27.75 15.76
C VAL A 95 -13.68 28.21 17.12
N LYS A 96 -13.47 29.51 17.27
CA LYS A 96 -13.00 30.14 18.50
C LYS A 96 -13.84 31.37 18.82
N SER A 97 -14.15 31.56 20.08
CA SER A 97 -14.87 32.74 20.56
C SER A 97 -14.35 33.16 21.92
N ASN A 98 -14.13 34.47 22.08
CA ASN A 98 -13.77 35.10 23.34
C ASN A 98 -14.84 36.15 23.68
N LYS A 99 -15.30 36.18 24.92
CA LYS A 99 -16.34 37.09 25.40
C LYS A 99 -15.92 37.74 26.71
N GLN A 100 -16.10 39.06 26.81
CA GLN A 100 -15.99 39.79 28.07
C GLN A 100 -17.32 39.76 28.80
N VAL A 101 -17.33 39.16 29.99
CA VAL A 101 -18.52 39.01 30.84
C VAL A 101 -18.42 40.01 31.98
N GLY A 102 -19.39 40.93 32.06
CA GLY A 102 -19.48 41.87 33.17
C GLY A 102 -19.67 41.16 34.50
N LEU A 103 -18.89 41.55 35.52
CA LEU A 103 -19.02 41.05 36.88
C LEU A 103 -19.93 41.95 37.69
N PHE A 104 -20.65 41.42 38.67
CA PHE A 104 -21.61 42.20 39.45
C PHE A 104 -20.93 42.88 40.64
N PHE A 105 -20.23 42.12 41.47
CA PHE A 105 -19.71 42.61 42.75
C PHE A 105 -18.23 42.94 42.72
N ALA A 106 -17.45 42.26 41.86
CA ALA A 106 -16.03 42.52 41.65
C ALA A 106 -15.76 43.96 41.14
N GLN A 107 -16.79 44.62 40.59
CA GLN A 107 -16.75 46.05 40.24
C GLN A 107 -16.41 46.95 41.44
N VAL A 108 -16.78 46.55 42.65
CA VAL A 108 -16.50 47.30 43.90
C VAL A 108 -15.00 47.37 44.19
N ILE A 109 -14.21 46.42 43.66
CA ILE A 109 -12.75 46.40 43.71
C ILE A 109 -12.11 46.71 42.34
N ASP A 110 -12.86 47.43 41.48
CA ASP A 110 -12.47 47.89 40.13
C ASP A 110 -12.19 46.75 39.11
N ILE A 111 -12.74 45.56 39.33
CA ILE A 111 -12.72 44.47 38.34
C ILE A 111 -14.09 44.43 37.65
N LYS A 112 -14.16 44.99 36.44
CA LYS A 112 -15.43 45.23 35.74
C LYS A 112 -15.93 44.04 34.93
N SER A 113 -15.03 43.20 34.44
CA SER A 113 -15.35 42.05 33.62
C SER A 113 -14.32 40.93 33.80
N GLY A 114 -14.72 39.72 33.45
CA GLY A 114 -13.83 38.57 33.24
C GLY A 114 -13.93 38.09 31.80
N GLU A 115 -12.83 37.58 31.27
CA GLU A 115 -12.81 36.97 29.94
C GLU A 115 -13.16 35.48 30.03
N VAL A 116 -14.08 35.03 29.19
CA VAL A 116 -14.39 33.62 28.98
C VAL A 116 -14.09 33.28 27.52
N GLY A 117 -13.54 32.10 27.26
CA GLY A 117 -13.08 31.71 25.94
C GLY A 117 -13.37 30.25 25.66
N ALA A 118 -13.88 29.97 24.47
CA ALA A 118 -14.11 28.61 24.01
C ALA A 118 -13.44 28.41 22.64
N THR A 119 -12.87 27.23 22.44
CA THR A 119 -12.24 26.84 21.19
C THR A 119 -12.60 25.40 20.89
N ARG A 120 -12.86 25.10 19.62
CA ARG A 120 -12.99 23.74 19.11
C ARG A 120 -12.40 23.65 17.72
N SER A 121 -11.59 22.63 17.50
CA SER A 121 -10.96 22.32 16.21
C SER A 121 -11.04 20.82 15.94
N ASP A 122 -11.04 20.47 14.65
CA ASP A 122 -10.56 19.14 14.22
C ASP A 122 -9.03 19.08 14.21
N ALA A 123 -8.39 20.25 14.08
CA ALA A 123 -6.96 20.42 14.08
C ALA A 123 -6.40 20.21 15.49
N GLY A 124 -6.13 18.96 15.85
CA GLY A 124 -4.83 18.68 16.45
C GLY A 124 -3.77 18.78 15.34
N ASP A 125 -2.49 18.87 15.69
CA ASP A 125 -1.36 18.59 14.75
C ASP A 125 -1.39 17.11 14.32
N LEU A 126 -2.52 16.63 13.82
CA LEU A 126 -2.79 15.26 13.43
C LEU A 126 -2.79 15.23 11.91
N GLY A 127 -2.01 14.33 11.32
CA GLY A 127 -2.12 14.00 9.92
C GLY A 127 -3.54 13.59 9.51
N THR A 128 -3.80 13.52 8.20
CA THR A 128 -5.06 12.97 7.69
C THR A 128 -4.92 11.50 7.32
N ILE A 129 -6.00 10.73 7.42
CA ILE A 129 -5.99 9.31 7.04
C ILE A 129 -5.78 9.19 5.54
N ILE A 130 -4.79 8.40 5.11
CA ILE A 130 -4.54 8.10 3.70
C ILE A 130 -4.97 6.65 3.38
N PRO A 131 -5.25 6.31 2.11
CA PRO A 131 -5.70 4.98 1.70
C PRO A 131 -4.53 3.97 1.63
N ILE A 132 -3.75 3.88 2.72
CA ILE A 132 -2.67 2.90 2.89
C ILE A 132 -2.86 2.17 4.22
N GLY A 133 -2.86 0.84 4.20
CA GLY A 133 -2.78 -0.02 5.37
C GLY A 133 -1.38 -0.62 5.52
N ILE A 134 -0.89 -0.71 6.76
CA ILE A 134 0.41 -1.33 7.08
C ILE A 134 0.25 -2.43 8.13
N PRO A 135 1.08 -3.49 8.09
CA PRO A 135 1.19 -4.42 9.21
C PRO A 135 1.83 -3.75 10.43
N HIS A 136 1.63 -4.34 11.62
CA HIS A 136 2.30 -3.90 12.85
C HIS A 136 3.73 -4.49 12.93
N GLY A 137 4.62 -4.01 12.07
CA GLY A 137 6.02 -4.44 12.04
C GLY A 137 6.83 -3.71 10.97
N PRO A 138 8.17 -3.69 11.06
CA PRO A 138 9.01 -3.19 9.98
C PRO A 138 8.84 -4.02 8.71
N THR A 139 8.58 -3.31 7.61
CA THR A 139 8.46 -3.87 6.27
C THR A 139 9.64 -3.45 5.41
N LYS A 140 10.14 -4.38 4.60
CA LYS A 140 11.30 -4.22 3.73
C LYS A 140 10.94 -4.63 2.30
N ASP A 141 11.31 -3.79 1.32
CA ASP A 141 11.31 -4.17 -0.09
C ASP A 141 12.61 -4.91 -0.39
N VAL A 142 12.57 -6.23 -0.60
CA VAL A 142 13.82 -7.00 -0.81
C VAL A 142 14.18 -7.16 -2.28
N SER A 143 13.18 -7.07 -3.17
CA SER A 143 13.32 -7.17 -4.62
C SER A 143 12.07 -6.67 -5.32
N PRO A 144 12.08 -6.53 -6.66
CA PRO A 144 10.93 -6.01 -7.39
C PRO A 144 9.62 -6.76 -7.09
N THR A 145 9.67 -8.09 -6.89
CA THR A 145 8.47 -8.90 -6.63
C THR A 145 8.34 -9.43 -5.21
N LYS A 146 9.31 -9.21 -4.32
CA LYS A 146 9.23 -9.71 -2.94
C LYS A 146 9.49 -8.68 -1.87
N TYR A 147 8.87 -8.93 -0.72
CA TYR A 147 9.01 -8.13 0.48
C TYR A 147 9.36 -9.03 1.68
N ARG A 148 9.72 -8.42 2.80
CA ARG A 148 9.73 -9.06 4.12
C ARG A 148 9.01 -8.17 5.11
N CYS A 149 8.34 -8.78 6.07
CA CYS A 149 7.80 -8.07 7.22
C CYS A 149 8.14 -8.87 8.47
N ASP A 150 8.84 -8.24 9.41
CA ASP A 150 9.07 -8.81 10.73
C ASP A 150 7.99 -8.24 11.66
N LEU A 151 6.87 -8.96 11.79
CA LEU A 151 5.78 -8.54 12.68
C LEU A 151 6.28 -8.38 14.12
N PHE A 152 5.80 -7.34 14.80
CA PHE A 152 6.19 -7.09 16.18
C PHE A 152 5.62 -8.14 17.13
N ASP A 153 6.48 -8.67 17.99
CA ASP A 153 6.06 -9.45 19.16
C ASP A 153 5.32 -8.55 20.17
N PRO A 154 4.52 -9.12 21.09
CA PRO A 154 3.88 -8.36 22.16
C PRO A 154 4.88 -7.46 22.92
N GLY A 155 4.63 -6.15 22.89
CA GLY A 155 5.48 -5.14 23.55
C GLY A 155 6.54 -4.50 22.65
N GLN A 156 6.78 -5.01 21.45
CA GLN A 156 7.55 -4.31 20.42
C GLN A 156 6.68 -3.25 19.72
N GLU A 157 7.32 -2.20 19.22
CA GLU A 157 6.63 -1.04 18.67
C GLU A 157 7.48 -0.25 17.68
N PHE A 158 6.81 0.59 16.88
CA PHE A 158 7.49 1.54 16.02
C PHE A 158 8.28 2.54 16.88
N THR A 159 9.54 2.75 16.51
CA THR A 159 10.43 3.72 17.14
C THR A 159 10.22 5.13 16.57
N VAL A 160 9.99 6.12 17.44
CA VAL A 160 9.82 7.54 17.04
C VAL A 160 11.04 8.04 16.26
N GLY A 161 10.79 8.71 15.14
CA GLY A 161 11.79 9.25 14.23
C GLY A 161 12.46 8.22 13.32
N LYS A 162 12.21 6.91 13.50
CA LYS A 162 12.71 5.87 12.60
C LYS A 162 11.89 5.87 11.30
N GLU A 163 12.59 5.67 10.19
CA GLU A 163 12.01 5.51 8.85
C GLU A 163 11.41 4.11 8.67
N TYR A 164 10.25 4.03 8.03
CA TYR A 164 9.58 2.78 7.66
C TYR A 164 9.01 2.90 6.24
N ILE A 165 8.91 1.75 5.55
CA ILE A 165 8.08 1.64 4.36
C ILE A 165 6.62 1.55 4.81
N ILE A 166 5.80 2.48 4.33
CA ILE A 166 4.36 2.46 4.56
C ILE A 166 3.59 1.93 3.33
N LYS A 167 4.20 2.00 2.14
CA LYS A 167 3.66 1.37 0.92
C LYS A 167 4.79 0.72 0.14
N LEU A 168 4.63 -0.55 -0.21
CA LEU A 168 5.60 -1.25 -1.06
C LEU A 168 5.60 -0.63 -2.46
N GLY A 169 6.75 -0.64 -3.11
CA GLY A 169 6.85 -0.33 -4.53
C GLY A 169 7.03 -1.58 -5.38
N GLU A 170 7.08 -1.36 -6.69
CA GLU A 170 7.45 -2.39 -7.65
C GLU A 170 8.27 -1.75 -8.75
N ASN A 171 9.37 -2.39 -9.12
CA ASN A 171 9.89 -2.21 -10.47
C ASN A 171 9.17 -3.26 -11.31
N PRO A 172 8.44 -2.87 -12.37
CA PRO A 172 8.02 -3.85 -13.36
C PRO A 172 9.28 -4.57 -13.80
N ILE A 173 9.44 -5.85 -13.43
CA ILE A 173 10.51 -6.64 -13.99
C ILE A 173 10.13 -6.70 -15.48
N PRO A 174 10.98 -6.26 -16.43
CA PRO A 174 10.76 -6.64 -17.82
C PRO A 174 10.59 -8.14 -17.77
N GLN A 175 9.40 -8.63 -18.17
CA GLN A 175 8.87 -9.93 -17.76
C GLN A 175 9.98 -10.96 -17.67
N PRO A 176 9.99 -11.88 -16.71
CA PRO A 176 10.95 -12.97 -16.72
C PRO A 176 10.86 -13.65 -18.07
N GLY A 177 11.74 -13.25 -18.99
CA GLY A 177 11.34 -13.39 -20.37
C GLY A 177 11.29 -14.86 -20.66
N ASP A 178 10.24 -15.24 -21.36
CA ASP A 178 10.02 -16.64 -21.68
C ASP A 178 11.31 -17.20 -22.25
N ALA A 179 11.80 -18.26 -21.61
CA ALA A 179 12.97 -18.93 -22.11
C ALA A 179 12.69 -19.31 -23.55
N PRO A 180 13.62 -19.08 -24.49
CA PRO A 180 13.46 -19.52 -25.87
C PRO A 180 13.65 -21.04 -25.98
N TRP A 181 13.34 -21.80 -24.95
CA TRP A 181 13.36 -23.25 -24.95
C TRP A 181 12.23 -23.80 -24.10
N GLY A 182 11.78 -25.01 -24.41
CA GLY A 182 10.75 -25.71 -23.65
C GLY A 182 11.31 -26.75 -22.68
N VAL A 183 10.46 -27.18 -21.75
CA VAL A 183 10.61 -28.43 -20.97
C VAL A 183 9.43 -29.36 -21.25
N ILE A 184 9.61 -30.66 -21.03
CA ILE A 184 8.58 -31.68 -21.22
C ILE A 184 8.05 -32.14 -19.86
N PRO A 185 6.74 -32.41 -19.72
CA PRO A 185 6.17 -32.99 -18.51
C PRO A 185 6.84 -34.30 -18.09
N LYS A 186 7.07 -34.46 -16.79
CA LYS A 186 7.48 -35.73 -16.16
C LYS A 186 6.26 -36.59 -15.83
N ASP A 187 5.14 -35.95 -15.51
CA ASP A 187 3.81 -36.57 -15.43
C ASP A 187 2.84 -35.73 -16.25
N ILE A 188 2.29 -36.32 -17.32
CA ILE A 188 1.35 -35.65 -18.21
C ILE A 188 -0.03 -35.43 -17.58
N ASN A 189 -0.34 -36.13 -16.48
CA ASN A 189 -1.61 -35.97 -15.78
C ASN A 189 -1.57 -34.83 -14.75
N ASP A 190 -0.38 -34.35 -14.41
CA ASP A 190 -0.20 -33.17 -13.60
C ASP A 190 -0.21 -31.93 -14.50
N THR A 191 -1.30 -31.16 -14.42
CA THR A 191 -1.51 -29.96 -15.26
C THR A 191 -1.03 -28.68 -14.59
N ILE A 192 -0.50 -28.75 -13.37
CA ILE A 192 -0.03 -27.59 -12.61
C ILE A 192 1.49 -27.59 -12.60
N ASP A 193 2.08 -28.62 -12.00
CA ASP A 193 3.53 -28.71 -11.81
C ASP A 193 4.19 -29.69 -12.81
N PHE A 194 3.41 -30.37 -13.65
CA PHE A 194 3.88 -31.30 -14.69
C PHE A 194 4.85 -32.39 -14.19
N GLY A 195 4.70 -32.80 -12.93
CA GLY A 195 5.54 -33.79 -12.26
C GLY A 195 6.89 -33.27 -11.77
N PHE A 196 7.09 -31.95 -11.76
CA PHE A 196 8.25 -31.30 -11.14
C PHE A 196 7.98 -31.02 -9.65
N ALA A 197 8.97 -31.23 -8.80
CA ALA A 197 8.86 -31.05 -7.36
C ALA A 197 9.63 -29.81 -6.92
N THR A 198 8.95 -28.84 -6.31
CA THR A 198 9.53 -27.56 -5.88
C THR A 198 10.79 -27.77 -5.03
N GLY A 199 11.83 -26.97 -5.29
CA GLY A 199 13.13 -27.07 -4.65
C GLY A 199 14.06 -28.16 -5.20
N SER A 200 13.60 -28.99 -6.14
CA SER A 200 14.44 -30.00 -6.79
C SER A 200 15.18 -29.44 -7.99
N ILE A 201 16.39 -29.95 -8.24
CA ILE A 201 17.22 -29.55 -9.39
C ILE A 201 16.90 -30.45 -10.59
N TYR A 202 16.69 -29.82 -11.75
CA TYR A 202 16.40 -30.49 -13.02
C TYR A 202 17.32 -30.01 -14.14
N ILE A 203 17.54 -30.88 -15.13
CA ILE A 203 18.08 -30.46 -16.42
C ILE A 203 16.94 -29.82 -17.21
N ILE A 204 17.07 -28.53 -17.49
CA ILE A 204 16.04 -27.72 -18.14
C ILE A 204 16.39 -27.39 -19.59
N LYS A 205 17.64 -27.61 -19.99
CA LYS A 205 18.09 -27.60 -21.38
C LYS A 205 19.13 -28.69 -21.59
N TYR A 206 18.93 -29.48 -22.64
CA TYR A 206 19.72 -30.68 -22.91
C TYR A 206 20.72 -30.45 -24.05
N GLY A 207 21.80 -31.23 -24.02
CA GLY A 207 22.78 -31.35 -25.10
C GLY A 207 22.41 -32.46 -26.09
N SER A 208 23.27 -32.65 -27.10
CA SER A 208 23.08 -33.63 -28.15
C SER A 208 23.27 -35.08 -27.68
N GLY A 209 22.32 -35.96 -28.03
CA GLY A 209 22.35 -37.38 -27.67
C GLY A 209 21.90 -37.67 -26.23
N ALA A 210 21.47 -36.65 -25.48
CA ALA A 210 20.87 -36.83 -24.17
C ALA A 210 19.44 -37.36 -24.28
N GLN A 211 19.02 -38.15 -23.28
CA GLN A 211 17.62 -38.43 -23.04
C GLN A 211 17.07 -37.40 -22.07
N THR A 212 15.84 -36.93 -22.31
CA THR A 212 15.11 -36.15 -21.31
C THR A 212 14.79 -37.01 -20.11
N ASP A 213 14.46 -36.36 -19.00
CA ASP A 213 13.94 -37.01 -17.81
C ASP A 213 12.67 -37.85 -18.07
N ALA A 214 11.93 -37.55 -19.14
CA ALA A 214 10.78 -38.31 -19.62
C ALA A 214 11.16 -39.46 -20.58
N GLY A 215 12.45 -39.74 -20.77
CA GLY A 215 12.98 -40.81 -21.62
C GLY A 215 13.01 -40.49 -23.11
N GLN A 216 12.68 -39.27 -23.55
CA GLN A 216 12.72 -38.88 -24.96
C GLN A 216 14.18 -38.64 -25.40
N GLY A 217 14.64 -39.33 -26.45
CA GLY A 217 15.92 -39.02 -27.09
C GLY A 217 15.81 -37.78 -27.98
N LEU A 218 16.72 -36.82 -27.81
CA LEU A 218 16.73 -35.57 -28.57
C LEU A 218 17.66 -35.67 -29.79
N ASN A 219 17.07 -35.73 -30.99
CA ASN A 219 17.80 -35.78 -32.26
C ASN A 219 17.41 -34.59 -33.14
N GLY A 220 18.32 -33.62 -33.31
CA GLY A 220 18.14 -32.46 -34.19
C GLY A 220 17.43 -31.27 -33.55
N ASN A 221 16.44 -31.52 -32.69
CA ASN A 221 15.76 -30.55 -31.83
C ASN A 221 16.12 -30.80 -30.36
N PHE A 222 16.67 -29.79 -29.70
CA PHE A 222 17.17 -29.89 -28.32
C PHE A 222 16.35 -29.01 -27.36
N GLY A 223 15.09 -28.79 -27.71
CA GLY A 223 14.12 -28.01 -26.97
C GLY A 223 14.16 -26.52 -27.22
N ALA A 224 14.96 -26.03 -28.16
CA ALA A 224 14.94 -24.63 -28.56
C ALA A 224 13.64 -24.30 -29.31
N LEU A 225 13.07 -23.14 -29.03
CA LEU A 225 11.82 -22.64 -29.59
C LEU A 225 12.08 -21.29 -30.26
N ASP A 226 11.48 -21.11 -31.43
CA ASP A 226 11.51 -19.85 -32.17
C ASP A 226 10.38 -18.94 -31.65
N LEU A 227 10.72 -18.04 -30.73
CA LEU A 227 9.75 -17.17 -30.06
C LEU A 227 9.14 -16.12 -31.00
N ASP A 228 9.77 -15.79 -32.13
CA ASP A 228 9.16 -14.84 -33.07
C ASP A 228 8.17 -15.51 -34.04
N SER A 229 8.11 -16.85 -34.03
CA SER A 229 7.18 -17.65 -34.83
C SER A 229 5.78 -17.81 -34.22
N VAL A 230 5.53 -17.28 -33.02
CA VAL A 230 4.28 -17.44 -32.26
C VAL A 230 3.06 -17.18 -33.13
N ASN A 231 2.29 -18.24 -33.39
CA ASN A 231 1.06 -18.24 -34.18
C ASN A 231 1.18 -17.75 -35.64
N ILE A 232 2.39 -17.39 -36.10
CA ILE A 232 2.68 -17.00 -37.49
C ILE A 232 3.32 -18.16 -38.25
N LEU A 233 4.00 -19.07 -37.53
CA LEU A 233 4.58 -20.32 -38.04
C LEU A 233 5.52 -20.14 -39.24
N THR A 234 6.21 -19.00 -39.25
CA THR A 234 7.34 -18.72 -40.16
C THR A 234 8.58 -18.58 -39.32
N HIS A 235 9.66 -19.27 -39.69
CA HIS A 235 10.92 -19.13 -38.98
C HIS A 235 11.46 -17.72 -39.20
N ALA A 236 11.78 -17.01 -38.14
CA ALA A 236 12.55 -15.79 -38.20
C ALA A 236 13.62 -15.77 -37.10
N GLY A 237 14.55 -14.83 -37.22
CA GLY A 237 15.69 -14.76 -36.31
C GLY A 237 16.79 -15.79 -36.54
N GLY A 238 17.53 -16.11 -35.47
CA GLY A 238 18.71 -16.99 -35.51
C GLY A 238 19.48 -17.02 -34.19
N ALA A 239 20.58 -17.77 -34.16
CA ALA A 239 21.29 -18.11 -32.92
C ALA A 239 21.70 -16.92 -32.02
N ASN A 240 22.06 -15.79 -32.62
CA ASN A 240 22.36 -14.58 -31.85
C ASN A 240 21.13 -14.04 -31.11
N MET A 241 19.98 -13.98 -31.77
CA MET A 241 18.72 -13.48 -31.22
C MET A 241 18.20 -14.41 -30.12
N TYR A 242 18.30 -15.72 -30.34
CA TYR A 242 18.06 -16.74 -29.30
C TYR A 242 18.86 -16.46 -28.04
N GLY A 243 20.17 -16.25 -28.16
CA GLY A 243 21.02 -15.97 -26.99
C GLY A 243 20.67 -14.64 -26.30
N ASP A 244 20.22 -13.65 -27.06
CA ASP A 244 19.82 -12.35 -26.49
C ASP A 244 18.46 -12.45 -25.77
N TRP A 245 17.52 -13.27 -26.25
CA TRP A 245 16.28 -13.60 -25.53
C TRP A 245 16.56 -14.32 -24.21
N ILE A 246 17.61 -15.15 -24.14
CA ILE A 246 18.03 -15.71 -22.85
C ILE A 246 18.54 -14.61 -21.93
N LYS A 247 19.37 -13.68 -22.42
CA LYS A 247 19.98 -12.63 -21.57
C LYS A 247 18.97 -11.65 -21.01
N TYR A 248 18.11 -11.15 -21.88
CA TYR A 248 17.28 -9.97 -21.62
C TYR A 248 15.80 -10.32 -21.49
N GLY A 249 15.46 -11.58 -21.78
CA GLY A 249 14.08 -11.99 -21.96
C GLY A 249 13.58 -11.71 -23.37
N TRP A 250 12.54 -12.44 -23.77
CA TRP A 250 11.74 -12.08 -24.94
C TRP A 250 10.71 -11.02 -24.54
N ASP A 251 10.54 -10.00 -25.39
CA ASP A 251 9.68 -8.83 -25.17
C ASP A 251 8.24 -9.05 -25.66
N GLY A 252 7.97 -10.15 -26.36
CA GLY A 252 6.64 -10.62 -26.69
C GLY A 252 5.92 -11.28 -25.51
N THR A 253 4.75 -11.86 -25.78
CA THR A 253 3.94 -12.55 -24.76
C THR A 253 3.63 -13.97 -25.23
N LEU A 254 4.06 -14.98 -24.46
CA LEU A 254 3.60 -16.36 -24.65
C LEU A 254 2.40 -16.65 -23.76
N LYS A 255 1.53 -17.52 -24.25
CA LYS A 255 0.31 -17.98 -23.59
C LYS A 255 0.19 -19.49 -23.77
N VAL A 256 -0.57 -20.11 -22.87
CA VAL A 256 -1.02 -21.49 -23.09
C VAL A 256 -1.89 -21.53 -24.36
N GLY A 257 -1.63 -22.52 -25.21
CA GLY A 257 -2.26 -22.69 -26.53
C GLY A 257 -1.51 -22.01 -27.67
N ASP A 258 -0.47 -21.23 -27.42
CA ASP A 258 0.35 -20.67 -28.49
C ASP A 258 1.12 -21.77 -29.23
N LEU A 259 1.17 -21.65 -30.55
CA LEU A 259 1.93 -22.53 -31.43
C LEU A 259 3.27 -21.89 -31.77
N LEU A 260 4.34 -22.64 -31.52
CA LEU A 260 5.73 -22.24 -31.75
C LEU A 260 6.41 -23.24 -32.69
N LEU A 261 7.29 -22.74 -33.56
CA LEU A 261 8.20 -23.61 -34.29
C LEU A 261 9.41 -23.96 -33.41
N PRO A 262 9.88 -25.21 -33.42
CA PRO A 262 11.15 -25.55 -32.81
C PRO A 262 12.33 -25.07 -33.64
N GLU A 263 13.43 -24.75 -32.99
CA GLU A 263 14.69 -24.40 -33.66
C GLU A 263 15.60 -25.63 -33.78
N THR A 264 16.23 -25.80 -34.95
CA THR A 264 17.23 -26.87 -35.10
C THR A 264 18.62 -26.43 -34.64
N GLY A 265 19.40 -27.44 -34.27
CA GLY A 265 20.77 -27.23 -33.81
C GLY A 265 20.85 -27.11 -32.29
N ASN A 266 22.02 -27.43 -31.74
CA ASN A 266 22.17 -27.57 -30.30
C ASN A 266 22.11 -26.23 -29.55
N MET A 267 22.33 -25.10 -30.24
CA MET A 267 22.33 -23.73 -29.68
C MET A 267 23.25 -23.57 -28.46
N ALA A 268 24.24 -24.46 -28.31
CA ALA A 268 25.05 -24.61 -27.11
C ALA A 268 25.84 -23.34 -26.75
N GLY A 269 26.43 -22.69 -27.76
CA GLY A 269 27.22 -21.48 -27.57
C GLY A 269 26.37 -20.32 -27.06
N ASP A 270 25.24 -20.05 -27.71
CA ASP A 270 24.32 -18.98 -27.35
C ASP A 270 23.56 -19.24 -26.05
N THR A 271 23.18 -20.50 -25.80
CA THR A 271 22.62 -20.94 -24.51
C THR A 271 23.61 -20.63 -23.38
N ARG A 272 24.86 -21.06 -23.52
CA ARG A 272 25.90 -20.81 -22.52
C ARG A 272 26.14 -19.31 -22.33
N ARG A 273 26.32 -18.56 -23.43
CA ARG A 273 26.50 -17.10 -23.41
C ARG A 273 25.35 -16.39 -22.69
N GLY A 274 24.11 -16.79 -22.93
CA GLY A 274 22.93 -16.19 -22.32
C GLY A 274 22.76 -16.55 -20.84
N VAL A 275 22.91 -17.83 -20.49
CA VAL A 275 22.78 -18.29 -19.11
C VAL A 275 23.95 -17.80 -18.25
N GLU A 276 25.19 -17.82 -18.74
CA GLU A 276 26.34 -17.26 -18.02
C GLU A 276 26.17 -15.77 -17.79
N TYR A 277 25.69 -15.01 -18.78
CA TYR A 277 25.35 -13.60 -18.59
C TYR A 277 24.31 -13.42 -17.47
N ARG A 278 23.22 -14.17 -17.49
CA ARG A 278 22.21 -14.13 -16.40
C ARG A 278 22.82 -14.48 -15.05
N ILE A 279 23.70 -15.48 -14.99
CA ILE A 279 24.40 -15.88 -13.75
C ILE A 279 25.31 -14.76 -13.24
N GLU A 280 26.15 -14.19 -14.11
CA GLU A 280 27.08 -13.11 -13.79
C GLU A 280 26.37 -11.83 -13.32
N HIS A 281 25.14 -11.59 -13.80
CA HIS A 281 24.33 -10.42 -13.47
C HIS A 281 23.23 -10.71 -12.43
N ASN A 282 23.26 -11.88 -11.78
CA ASN A 282 22.31 -12.29 -10.75
C ASN A 282 20.82 -12.29 -11.21
N LEU A 283 20.59 -12.61 -12.48
CA LEU A 283 19.28 -12.77 -13.14
C LEU A 283 18.93 -14.27 -13.29
N LEU A 284 19.09 -15.06 -12.22
CA LEU A 284 19.10 -16.53 -12.35
C LEU A 284 17.71 -17.12 -12.52
N ASP A 285 16.65 -16.47 -12.09
CA ASP A 285 15.32 -17.04 -12.26
C ASP A 285 14.87 -16.86 -13.73
N ILE A 286 14.13 -17.83 -14.28
CA ILE A 286 13.56 -17.80 -15.63
C ILE A 286 12.21 -18.54 -15.69
N ARG A 287 11.26 -18.06 -16.51
CA ARG A 287 10.01 -18.76 -16.85
C ARG A 287 10.22 -19.56 -18.13
N ILE A 288 9.81 -20.83 -18.14
CA ILE A 288 10.07 -21.77 -19.23
C ILE A 288 8.73 -22.36 -19.71
N PRO A 289 8.40 -22.30 -21.01
CA PRO A 289 7.22 -22.97 -21.55
C PRO A 289 7.33 -24.49 -21.40
N VAL A 290 6.19 -25.12 -21.10
CA VAL A 290 6.04 -26.57 -21.11
C VAL A 290 5.44 -26.98 -22.45
N VAL A 291 6.03 -27.97 -23.09
CA VAL A 291 5.54 -28.55 -24.35
C VAL A 291 5.39 -30.06 -24.21
N PRO A 292 4.40 -30.69 -24.87
CA PRO A 292 4.10 -32.12 -24.66
C PRO A 292 5.22 -33.03 -25.16
N SER A 293 5.92 -32.63 -26.23
CA SER A 293 7.08 -33.34 -26.78
C SER A 293 7.84 -32.44 -27.75
N PHE A 294 9.09 -32.80 -28.06
CA PHE A 294 9.84 -32.15 -29.14
C PHE A 294 9.75 -32.95 -30.45
N PRO A 295 9.35 -32.33 -31.58
CA PRO A 295 9.31 -33.01 -32.86
C PRO A 295 10.72 -33.21 -33.44
N ASN A 296 10.81 -34.11 -34.43
CA ASN A 296 12.06 -34.34 -35.16
C ASN A 296 12.26 -33.21 -36.19
N GLY A 297 13.25 -32.35 -35.94
CA GLY A 297 13.52 -31.18 -36.79
C GLY A 297 12.71 -29.94 -36.37
N GLN A 298 12.46 -29.05 -37.32
CA GLN A 298 11.88 -27.71 -37.09
C GLN A 298 10.56 -27.45 -37.84
N SER A 299 10.04 -28.41 -38.60
CA SER A 299 8.88 -28.18 -39.48
C SER A 299 7.53 -28.35 -38.78
N ASP A 300 7.47 -29.16 -37.72
CA ASP A 300 6.24 -29.40 -36.99
C ASP A 300 6.16 -28.44 -35.79
N PRO A 301 5.09 -27.65 -35.65
CA PRO A 301 4.93 -26.76 -34.51
C PRO A 301 4.65 -27.52 -33.22
N VAL A 302 4.99 -26.91 -32.10
CA VAL A 302 4.66 -27.36 -30.75
C VAL A 302 3.70 -26.38 -30.08
N GLU A 303 2.73 -26.93 -29.35
CA GLU A 303 1.80 -26.15 -28.55
C GLU A 303 2.35 -25.97 -27.13
N VAL A 304 2.31 -24.74 -26.62
CA VAL A 304 2.61 -24.44 -25.23
C VAL A 304 1.44 -24.91 -24.36
N ILE A 305 1.70 -25.85 -23.46
CA ILE A 305 0.66 -26.45 -22.59
C ILE A 305 0.72 -25.93 -21.14
N GLY A 306 1.74 -25.13 -20.81
CA GLY A 306 1.93 -24.56 -19.47
C GLY A 306 3.22 -23.76 -19.36
N PHE A 307 3.48 -23.24 -18.17
CA PHE A 307 4.73 -22.55 -17.84
C PHE A 307 5.23 -23.00 -16.47
N LEU A 308 6.55 -23.08 -16.34
CA LEU A 308 7.21 -23.43 -15.09
C LEU A 308 8.36 -22.45 -14.82
N ASN A 309 8.59 -22.15 -13.54
CA ASN A 309 9.63 -21.21 -13.14
C ASN A 309 10.82 -21.97 -12.54
N PHE A 310 12.02 -21.60 -12.97
CA PHE A 310 13.26 -22.23 -12.53
C PHE A 310 14.30 -21.18 -12.13
N ARG A 311 15.10 -21.53 -11.12
CA ARG A 311 16.31 -20.81 -10.71
C ARG A 311 17.54 -21.44 -11.34
N LEU A 312 18.17 -20.77 -12.30
CA LEU A 312 19.40 -21.20 -12.97
C LEU A 312 20.51 -21.44 -11.95
N SER A 313 21.25 -22.53 -12.14
CA SER A 313 22.28 -22.98 -11.18
C SER A 313 23.62 -23.34 -11.84
N MET A 314 23.62 -23.95 -13.03
CA MET A 314 24.84 -24.34 -13.71
C MET A 314 24.62 -24.47 -15.23
N VAL A 315 25.67 -24.11 -15.98
CA VAL A 315 25.85 -24.57 -17.38
C VAL A 315 26.96 -25.62 -17.39
N GLY A 316 26.59 -26.87 -17.67
CA GLY A 316 27.54 -27.99 -17.76
C GLY A 316 27.96 -28.28 -19.20
N GLY A 317 29.22 -28.66 -19.41
CA GLY A 317 29.74 -29.12 -20.71
C GLY A 317 29.90 -28.02 -21.78
N SER A 318 30.28 -28.44 -23.00
CA SER A 318 30.42 -27.56 -24.16
C SER A 318 30.12 -28.33 -25.45
N GLY A 319 29.85 -27.61 -26.55
CA GLY A 319 29.48 -28.23 -27.82
C GLY A 319 28.28 -29.17 -27.64
N ASN A 320 28.42 -30.43 -28.05
CA ASN A 320 27.35 -31.44 -27.94
C ASN A 320 26.97 -31.80 -26.49
N ASN A 321 27.77 -31.44 -25.49
CA ASN A 321 27.51 -31.77 -24.09
C ASN A 321 26.92 -30.61 -23.28
N ALA A 322 26.55 -29.49 -23.93
CA ALA A 322 26.03 -28.31 -23.23
C ALA A 322 24.66 -28.62 -22.59
N THR A 323 24.58 -28.44 -21.27
CA THR A 323 23.36 -28.65 -20.46
C THR A 323 23.15 -27.46 -19.55
N VAL A 324 21.89 -27.14 -19.25
CA VAL A 324 21.52 -26.12 -18.26
C VAL A 324 20.70 -26.80 -17.16
N THR A 325 21.08 -26.55 -15.91
CA THR A 325 20.32 -27.01 -14.74
C THR A 325 19.69 -25.86 -14.00
N GLY A 326 18.49 -26.10 -13.46
CA GLY A 326 17.78 -25.14 -12.63
C GLY A 326 17.05 -25.83 -11.47
N THR A 327 16.91 -25.11 -10.36
CA THR A 327 16.03 -25.51 -9.26
C THR A 327 14.61 -25.12 -9.63
N TYR A 328 13.67 -26.07 -9.61
CA TYR A 328 12.27 -25.75 -9.87
C TYR A 328 11.68 -24.96 -8.70
N MET A 329 10.99 -23.86 -9.01
CA MET A 329 10.51 -22.90 -8.01
C MET A 329 8.98 -22.95 -7.82
N GLY A 330 8.26 -23.68 -8.68
CA GLY A 330 6.80 -23.75 -8.72
C GLY A 330 6.20 -23.09 -9.97
N SER A 331 5.00 -23.50 -10.38
CA SER A 331 4.25 -22.87 -11.48
C SER A 331 3.92 -21.40 -11.20
N ASP A 332 3.74 -21.04 -9.93
CA ASP A 332 3.23 -19.74 -9.49
C ASP A 332 4.34 -18.78 -9.00
N TYR A 333 5.62 -19.16 -9.16
CA TYR A 333 6.76 -18.43 -8.61
C TYR A 333 7.21 -17.22 -9.46
N ALA A 334 7.41 -16.07 -8.82
CA ALA A 334 7.98 -14.87 -9.45
C ALA A 334 9.52 -14.80 -9.34
N VAL A 335 10.14 -14.32 -10.41
CA VAL A 335 11.47 -14.72 -10.87
C VAL A 335 12.59 -13.80 -10.31
N ASP A 336 12.66 -13.62 -8.98
CA ASP A 336 13.72 -12.83 -8.31
C ASP A 336 14.49 -13.55 -7.16
N HIS A 337 15.78 -13.21 -6.96
CA HIS A 337 16.69 -13.90 -6.02
C HIS A 337 16.57 -13.55 -4.54
N ALA A 338 15.76 -12.56 -4.18
CA ALA A 338 15.61 -12.22 -2.78
C ALA A 338 14.87 -13.34 -2.03
N SER A 339 15.35 -13.67 -0.84
CA SER A 339 14.51 -14.38 0.12
C SER A 339 13.49 -13.38 0.67
N GLY A 340 12.22 -13.77 0.73
CA GLY A 340 11.08 -12.94 1.09
C GLY A 340 9.78 -13.56 0.60
N THR A 341 8.66 -12.89 0.86
CA THR A 341 7.31 -13.30 0.42
C THR A 341 6.96 -12.55 -0.87
N LEU A 342 6.21 -13.19 -1.76
CA LEU A 342 5.70 -12.56 -2.99
C LEU A 342 4.80 -11.37 -2.62
N LYS A 343 4.97 -10.25 -3.32
CA LYS A 343 4.06 -9.11 -3.26
C LYS A 343 2.80 -9.45 -4.06
N ILE A 344 1.67 -9.56 -3.39
CA ILE A 344 0.36 -9.71 -4.02
C ILE A 344 -0.36 -8.36 -4.03
N SER A 345 -0.21 -7.59 -2.94
CA SER A 345 -0.64 -6.20 -2.85
C SER A 345 0.49 -5.28 -2.37
N PHE A 346 0.25 -3.98 -2.42
CA PHE A 346 1.24 -2.94 -2.09
C PHE A 346 0.88 -2.14 -0.85
N GLY A 347 -0.19 -2.51 -0.15
CA GLY A 347 -0.70 -1.82 1.04
C GLY A 347 -1.76 -0.76 0.74
N ARG A 348 -2.17 -0.58 -0.51
CA ARG A 348 -3.33 0.26 -0.83
C ARG A 348 -4.59 -0.35 -0.24
N ILE A 349 -5.47 0.50 0.27
CA ILE A 349 -6.75 0.09 0.84
C ILE A 349 -7.89 0.92 0.26
N ASP A 350 -9.08 0.33 0.21
CA ASP A 350 -10.34 1.02 -0.01
C ASP A 350 -11.11 1.12 1.32
N PRO A 351 -11.04 2.27 2.02
CA PRO A 351 -11.67 2.43 3.33
C PRO A 351 -13.21 2.38 3.30
N ASN A 352 -13.84 2.58 2.13
CA ASN A 352 -15.30 2.57 2.03
C ASN A 352 -15.86 1.24 1.52
N ASN A 353 -15.00 0.31 1.07
CA ASN A 353 -15.37 -1.01 0.56
C ASN A 353 -16.37 -0.96 -0.63
N VAL A 354 -16.32 0.08 -1.45
CA VAL A 354 -17.11 0.28 -2.66
C VAL A 354 -16.13 0.52 -3.80
N ALA A 355 -16.23 -0.31 -4.85
CA ALA A 355 -15.36 -0.27 -6.02
C ALA A 355 -14.93 1.16 -6.42
N THR A 356 -13.63 1.41 -6.27
CA THR A 356 -12.96 2.69 -6.50
C THR A 356 -12.18 2.66 -7.81
N ASP A 357 -11.70 3.82 -8.25
CA ASP A 357 -10.69 3.92 -9.30
C ASP A 357 -9.41 4.60 -8.78
N THR A 358 -8.39 4.65 -9.64
CA THR A 358 -7.10 5.26 -9.28
C THR A 358 -7.18 6.77 -9.04
N THR A 359 -8.22 7.46 -9.53
CA THR A 359 -8.46 8.88 -9.30
C THR A 359 -8.91 9.10 -7.86
N GLN A 360 -9.83 8.27 -7.38
CA GLN A 360 -10.28 8.34 -6.00
C GLN A 360 -9.15 8.01 -5.01
N TYR A 361 -8.31 7.02 -5.33
CA TYR A 361 -7.10 6.74 -4.55
C TYR A 361 -6.17 7.97 -4.48
N LEU A 362 -5.90 8.62 -5.62
CA LEU A 362 -5.08 9.83 -5.70
C LEU A 362 -5.63 10.95 -4.81
N ASP A 363 -6.92 11.26 -4.93
CA ASP A 363 -7.56 12.34 -4.17
C ASP A 363 -7.60 12.04 -2.67
N ASN A 364 -7.94 10.81 -2.28
CA ASN A 364 -7.92 10.39 -0.88
C ASN A 364 -6.51 10.44 -0.29
N PHE A 365 -5.48 10.12 -1.08
CA PHE A 365 -4.10 10.26 -0.64
C PHE A 365 -3.75 11.74 -0.49
N LYS A 366 -4.01 12.59 -1.48
CA LYS A 366 -3.69 14.03 -1.43
C LYS A 366 -4.39 14.75 -0.28
N TYR A 367 -5.70 14.61 -0.16
CA TYR A 367 -6.50 15.45 0.74
C TYR A 367 -6.89 14.74 2.04
N GLY A 368 -6.61 13.45 2.13
CA GLY A 368 -7.07 12.60 3.20
C GLY A 368 -8.47 12.05 2.93
N TYR A 369 -8.73 10.85 3.41
CA TYR A 369 -10.04 10.23 3.38
C TYR A 369 -11.01 10.99 4.30
N SER A 370 -12.18 11.35 3.77
CA SER A 370 -13.13 12.27 4.41
C SER A 370 -14.15 11.62 5.34
N ALA A 371 -14.19 10.28 5.40
CA ALA A 371 -15.09 9.55 6.28
C ALA A 371 -14.31 8.88 7.44
N PRO A 372 -14.99 8.50 8.54
CA PRO A 372 -14.34 7.78 9.62
C PRO A 372 -13.88 6.40 9.13
N VAL A 373 -12.69 5.98 9.58
CA VAL A 373 -12.23 4.58 9.53
C VAL A 373 -12.27 4.07 10.96
N GLU A 374 -12.99 2.98 11.19
CA GLU A 374 -13.26 2.49 12.54
C GLU A 374 -12.21 1.46 12.99
N PHE A 375 -11.94 1.41 14.30
CA PHE A 375 -11.21 0.30 14.89
C PHE A 375 -12.03 -0.99 14.73
N GLY A 376 -11.40 -2.08 14.28
CA GLY A 376 -12.06 -3.34 13.99
C GLY A 376 -12.76 -3.41 12.64
N GLN A 377 -12.78 -2.30 11.88
CA GLN A 377 -13.32 -2.28 10.53
C GLN A 377 -12.57 -3.27 9.62
N MET A 378 -13.34 -4.03 8.84
CA MET A 378 -12.85 -4.81 7.72
C MET A 378 -12.65 -3.89 6.52
N VAL A 379 -11.48 -3.92 5.90
CA VAL A 379 -11.09 -3.04 4.79
C VAL A 379 -10.53 -3.89 3.66
N LEU A 380 -10.98 -3.63 2.44
CA LEU A 380 -10.50 -4.29 1.24
C LEU A 380 -9.16 -3.69 0.82
N PRO A 381 -8.12 -4.50 0.55
CA PRO A 381 -6.95 -4.01 -0.16
C PRO A 381 -7.32 -3.62 -1.60
N GLU A 382 -6.58 -2.71 -2.21
CA GLU A 382 -6.71 -2.42 -3.63
C GLU A 382 -5.60 -3.13 -4.42
N ASN A 383 -5.97 -3.76 -5.52
CA ASN A 383 -5.04 -4.47 -6.39
C ASN A 383 -4.18 -3.49 -7.21
N GLY A 384 -2.93 -3.91 -7.47
CA GLY A 384 -1.95 -3.17 -8.25
C GLY A 384 -1.24 -2.03 -7.48
N ASN A 385 -0.10 -1.60 -7.99
CA ASN A 385 0.79 -0.67 -7.29
C ASN A 385 0.35 0.81 -7.33
N ALA A 386 -0.33 1.22 -8.42
CA ALA A 386 -0.68 2.62 -8.70
C ALA A 386 0.52 3.58 -8.53
N SER A 387 1.64 3.26 -9.19
CA SER A 387 2.92 3.98 -9.05
C SER A 387 2.78 5.47 -9.37
N GLU A 388 2.19 5.82 -10.51
CA GLU A 388 2.02 7.21 -10.96
C GLU A 388 1.12 8.02 -10.02
N PRO A 389 -0.12 7.58 -9.69
CA PRO A 389 -0.95 8.27 -8.68
C PRO A 389 -0.25 8.42 -7.32
N THR A 390 0.50 7.40 -6.89
CA THR A 390 1.21 7.46 -5.60
C THR A 390 2.31 8.52 -5.62
N ALA A 391 3.12 8.57 -6.67
CA ALA A 391 4.19 9.56 -6.81
C ALA A 391 3.62 10.99 -6.88
N GLU A 392 2.51 11.18 -7.59
CA GLU A 392 1.80 12.45 -7.68
C GLU A 392 1.26 12.90 -6.31
N ALA A 393 0.63 11.99 -5.55
CA ALA A 393 0.09 12.30 -4.23
C ALA A 393 1.19 12.67 -3.21
N VAL A 394 2.30 11.93 -3.20
CA VAL A 394 3.44 12.20 -2.31
C VAL A 394 4.06 13.55 -2.65
N SER A 395 4.27 13.84 -3.93
CA SER A 395 4.83 15.12 -4.37
C SER A 395 3.97 16.29 -3.91
N TYR A 396 2.64 16.19 -4.10
CA TYR A 396 1.70 17.23 -3.69
C TYR A 396 1.66 17.46 -2.16
N ARG A 397 1.74 16.38 -1.36
CA ARG A 397 1.81 16.48 0.11
C ARG A 397 3.09 17.14 0.61
N LEU A 398 4.18 17.02 -0.15
CA LEU A 398 5.48 17.58 0.22
C LEU A 398 5.61 19.09 -0.08
N GLU A 399 4.70 19.66 -0.89
CA GLU A 399 4.72 21.06 -1.35
C GLU A 399 4.31 22.12 -0.29
N ASP A 400 4.32 21.81 1.01
CA ASP A 400 3.88 22.71 2.11
C ASP A 400 2.48 23.32 1.88
N ASN A 401 1.60 22.55 1.23
CA ASN A 401 0.20 22.90 1.02
C ASN A 401 -0.56 22.82 2.34
N ALA A 402 -1.26 23.89 2.72
CA ALA A 402 -1.98 23.93 4.00
C ALA A 402 -2.99 22.78 4.08
N GLU A 403 -3.79 22.58 3.03
CA GLU A 403 -4.83 21.55 2.91
C GLU A 403 -4.32 20.10 2.91
N SER A 404 -3.02 19.89 2.72
CA SER A 404 -2.42 18.56 2.56
C SER A 404 -1.11 18.47 3.37
N PRO A 405 -1.21 18.27 4.70
CA PRO A 405 -0.03 18.20 5.54
C PRO A 405 0.83 16.98 5.20
N LYS A 406 2.15 17.13 5.37
CA LYS A 406 3.15 16.04 5.24
C LYS A 406 2.90 14.90 6.22
N ASN A 407 2.32 15.21 7.38
CA ASN A 407 1.91 14.20 8.35
C ASN A 407 0.67 13.48 7.84
N VAL A 408 0.71 12.15 7.90
CA VAL A 408 -0.36 11.25 7.47
C VAL A 408 -0.67 10.27 8.59
N ILE A 409 -1.94 9.89 8.70
CA ILE A 409 -2.38 8.79 9.53
C ILE A 409 -2.54 7.56 8.65
N VAL A 410 -1.91 6.47 9.07
CA VAL A 410 -1.89 5.19 8.36
C VAL A 410 -2.56 4.14 9.26
N PRO A 411 -3.67 3.53 8.81
CA PRO A 411 -4.25 2.36 9.46
C PRO A 411 -3.24 1.22 9.62
N ILE A 412 -3.19 0.66 10.83
CA ILE A 412 -2.45 -0.56 11.11
C ILE A 412 -3.44 -1.72 10.98
N THR A 413 -3.03 -2.77 10.27
CA THR A 413 -3.91 -3.86 9.87
C THR A 413 -3.33 -5.23 10.21
N GLU A 414 -4.22 -6.22 10.32
CA GLU A 414 -3.89 -7.63 10.47
C GLU A 414 -4.74 -8.50 9.53
N ILE A 415 -4.33 -9.75 9.34
CA ILE A 415 -5.16 -10.78 8.69
C ILE A 415 -6.02 -11.46 9.77
N PRO A 416 -7.34 -11.23 9.80
CA PRO A 416 -8.16 -11.85 10.81
C PRO A 416 -8.43 -13.33 10.48
N PRO A 417 -8.61 -14.21 11.48
CA PRO A 417 -8.68 -15.67 11.27
C PRO A 417 -9.80 -16.13 10.32
N GLU A 418 -10.89 -15.37 10.20
CA GLU A 418 -11.98 -15.66 9.28
C GLU A 418 -11.56 -15.66 7.81
N ILE A 419 -10.53 -14.89 7.42
CA ILE A 419 -10.05 -14.83 6.02
C ILE A 419 -9.57 -16.20 5.55
N VAL A 420 -8.78 -16.87 6.40
CA VAL A 420 -8.28 -18.22 6.14
C VAL A 420 -9.42 -19.23 6.01
N THR A 421 -10.48 -19.04 6.79
CA THR A 421 -11.65 -19.95 6.78
C THR A 421 -12.53 -19.73 5.55
N ASN A 422 -12.73 -18.48 5.16
CA ASN A 422 -13.62 -18.10 4.07
C ASN A 422 -12.96 -18.24 2.70
N ASN A 423 -11.63 -18.10 2.63
CA ASN A 423 -10.86 -18.29 1.40
C ASN A 423 -9.56 -19.08 1.66
N PRO A 424 -9.54 -20.40 1.40
CA PRO A 424 -8.37 -21.25 1.60
C PRO A 424 -7.14 -20.84 0.76
N ALA A 425 -7.30 -20.09 -0.33
CA ALA A 425 -6.17 -19.56 -1.09
C ALA A 425 -5.33 -18.57 -0.27
N ASN A 426 -5.95 -17.91 0.71
CA ASN A 426 -5.30 -16.96 1.62
C ASN A 426 -4.85 -17.60 2.93
N ALA A 427 -4.76 -18.93 3.01
CA ALA A 427 -4.45 -19.64 4.25
C ALA A 427 -3.07 -19.34 4.84
N THR A 428 -2.12 -18.92 3.99
CA THR A 428 -0.77 -18.54 4.40
C THR A 428 -0.56 -17.03 4.49
N ALA A 429 -1.61 -16.23 4.29
CA ALA A 429 -1.52 -14.77 4.36
C ALA A 429 -1.23 -14.32 5.80
N THR A 430 -0.24 -13.46 5.95
CA THR A 430 0.23 -12.92 7.23
C THR A 430 0.11 -11.41 7.32
N THR A 431 0.16 -10.72 6.18
CA THR A 431 0.02 -9.27 6.09
C THR A 431 -0.90 -8.87 4.93
N ILE A 432 -1.29 -7.59 4.89
CA ILE A 432 -2.05 -7.01 3.78
C ILE A 432 -1.39 -7.26 2.41
N TYR A 433 -0.06 -7.35 2.36
CA TYR A 433 0.71 -7.53 1.13
C TYR A 433 0.55 -8.94 0.51
N ASP A 434 -0.04 -9.89 1.26
CA ASP A 434 -0.30 -11.26 0.84
C ASP A 434 -1.70 -11.49 0.25
N LEU A 435 -2.55 -10.46 0.19
CA LEU A 435 -3.95 -10.59 -0.23
C LEU A 435 -4.17 -10.06 -1.64
N ASP A 436 -4.85 -10.87 -2.46
CA ASP A 436 -5.47 -10.44 -3.72
C ASP A 436 -6.95 -10.13 -3.46
N ALA A 437 -7.37 -8.90 -3.72
CA ALA A 437 -8.72 -8.44 -3.44
C ALA A 437 -9.74 -9.00 -4.44
N THR A 438 -10.47 -10.03 -4.03
CA THR A 438 -11.51 -10.67 -4.85
C THR A 438 -12.93 -10.38 -4.37
N ASP A 439 -13.07 -9.89 -3.14
CA ASP A 439 -14.38 -9.59 -2.54
C ASP A 439 -15.03 -8.34 -3.14
N ASN A 440 -16.36 -8.30 -3.08
CA ASN A 440 -17.16 -7.11 -3.43
C ASN A 440 -18.21 -6.84 -2.35
N PRO A 441 -17.77 -6.32 -1.18
CA PRO A 441 -18.63 -6.08 -0.01
C PRO A 441 -19.67 -4.96 -0.18
N GLY A 442 -19.57 -4.12 -1.21
CA GLY A 442 -20.56 -3.07 -1.51
C GLY A 442 -20.80 -2.10 -0.36
N GLY A 443 -19.76 -1.76 0.39
CA GLY A 443 -19.81 -0.86 1.55
C GLY A 443 -19.94 -1.55 2.91
N ALA A 444 -20.02 -2.88 2.97
CA ALA A 444 -19.99 -3.58 4.25
C ALA A 444 -18.62 -3.39 4.93
N ILE A 445 -18.62 -3.14 6.24
CA ILE A 445 -17.41 -2.87 7.04
C ILE A 445 -17.16 -3.86 8.17
N ALA A 446 -18.03 -4.87 8.33
CA ALA A 446 -17.98 -5.83 9.44
C ALA A 446 -18.29 -7.26 8.99
N SER A 447 -17.61 -8.25 9.58
CA SER A 447 -17.79 -9.68 9.24
C SER A 447 -19.21 -10.20 9.54
N THR A 448 -20.00 -9.47 10.34
CA THR A 448 -21.42 -9.77 10.59
C THR A 448 -22.33 -9.43 9.42
N THR A 449 -21.92 -8.52 8.54
CA THR A 449 -22.68 -8.07 7.37
C THR A 449 -22.18 -8.64 6.05
N TYR A 450 -20.91 -9.08 5.98
CA TYR A 450 -20.33 -9.71 4.79
C TYR A 450 -19.27 -10.76 5.17
N PRO A 451 -19.25 -11.94 4.52
CA PRO A 451 -18.25 -12.99 4.80
C PRO A 451 -16.94 -12.72 4.04
N PHE A 452 -16.11 -11.81 4.56
CA PHE A 452 -14.84 -11.44 3.93
C PHE A 452 -13.90 -12.63 3.76
N GLY A 453 -13.35 -12.79 2.55
CA GLY A 453 -12.33 -13.78 2.18
C GLY A 453 -11.02 -13.16 1.69
N SER A 454 -10.95 -11.84 1.48
CA SER A 454 -9.74 -11.15 1.00
C SER A 454 -9.54 -9.75 1.59
N SER A 455 -9.92 -9.53 2.86
CA SER A 455 -9.84 -8.23 3.53
C SER A 455 -8.95 -8.26 4.77
N VAL A 456 -8.52 -7.09 5.22
CA VAL A 456 -7.76 -6.91 6.46
C VAL A 456 -8.61 -6.23 7.52
N ARG A 457 -8.27 -6.45 8.79
CA ARG A 457 -8.92 -5.76 9.92
C ARG A 457 -8.05 -4.62 10.43
N VAL A 458 -8.63 -3.44 10.64
CA VAL A 458 -7.95 -2.30 11.26
C VAL A 458 -7.81 -2.55 12.76
N THR A 459 -6.58 -2.53 13.27
CA THR A 459 -6.25 -2.76 14.69
C THR A 459 -5.55 -1.57 15.35
N GLY A 460 -5.29 -0.51 14.61
CA GLY A 460 -4.67 0.69 15.15
C GLY A 460 -4.45 1.75 14.08
N PHE A 461 -3.84 2.85 14.51
CA PHE A 461 -3.54 3.99 13.65
C PHE A 461 -2.20 4.59 14.09
N ALA A 462 -1.32 4.83 13.13
CA ALA A 462 -0.02 5.45 13.37
C ALA A 462 0.13 6.71 12.53
N GLU A 463 0.77 7.73 13.10
CA GLU A 463 1.11 8.97 12.41
C GLU A 463 2.55 8.89 11.89
N PHE A 464 2.72 9.21 10.61
CA PHE A 464 4.02 9.28 9.94
C PHE A 464 4.19 10.63 9.26
N GLU A 465 5.42 11.17 9.27
CA GLU A 465 5.82 12.28 8.41
C GLU A 465 6.34 11.70 7.09
N LEU A 466 5.71 12.05 5.95
CA LEU A 466 6.15 11.60 4.64
C LEU A 466 7.55 12.11 4.30
N LEU A 467 8.33 11.27 3.64
CA LEU A 467 9.66 11.63 3.15
C LEU A 467 9.65 11.79 1.64
N ALA A 468 10.38 12.79 1.15
CA ALA A 468 10.77 12.86 -0.26
C ALA A 468 11.78 11.75 -0.57
N GLU A 469 11.77 11.22 -1.79
CA GLU A 469 12.61 10.10 -2.19
C GLU A 469 14.11 10.41 -2.00
N GLU A 470 14.54 11.64 -2.29
CA GLU A 470 15.90 12.10 -2.07
C GLU A 470 16.34 12.09 -0.59
N ASN A 471 15.38 12.06 0.33
CA ASN A 471 15.60 12.06 1.78
C ASN A 471 15.50 10.66 2.40
N TYR A 472 15.28 9.60 1.62
CA TYR A 472 15.30 8.24 2.13
C TYR A 472 16.69 7.88 2.68
N THR A 473 16.73 7.22 3.84
CA THR A 473 17.97 6.74 4.45
C THR A 473 18.53 5.59 3.61
N ARG A 474 19.76 5.75 3.13
CA ARG A 474 20.42 4.84 2.17
C ARG A 474 21.74 4.30 2.74
N VAL A 475 22.09 3.06 2.41
CA VAL A 475 23.39 2.45 2.75
C VAL A 475 24.12 2.07 1.45
N GLY A 476 25.05 2.93 1.01
CA GLY A 476 25.82 2.75 -0.24
C GLY A 476 25.60 3.89 -1.26
N GLU A 477 26.26 3.80 -2.42
CA GLU A 477 26.24 4.85 -3.46
C GLU A 477 25.49 4.47 -4.76
N ASN A 478 25.00 3.23 -4.89
CA ASN A 478 24.38 2.73 -6.13
C ASN A 478 22.85 2.71 -6.06
N TYR A 479 22.22 3.52 -6.91
CA TYR A 479 20.78 3.69 -7.03
C TYR A 479 20.06 2.49 -7.68
N ASP A 480 20.74 1.76 -8.57
CA ASP A 480 20.11 0.74 -9.45
C ASP A 480 20.51 -0.72 -9.18
N THR A 481 21.41 -0.99 -8.22
CA THR A 481 21.92 -2.37 -7.95
C THR A 481 21.91 -2.79 -6.50
N GLY A 482 21.09 -2.15 -5.68
CA GLY A 482 20.79 -2.63 -4.33
C GLY A 482 21.17 -1.61 -3.29
N ASP A 483 20.15 -0.91 -2.80
CA ASP A 483 20.22 -0.41 -1.44
C ASP A 483 20.11 -1.64 -0.53
N GLN A 484 21.24 -2.14 -0.02
CA GLN A 484 21.25 -3.13 1.06
C GLN A 484 21.01 -2.46 2.43
N GLY A 485 20.40 -1.26 2.45
CA GLY A 485 19.90 -0.62 3.67
C GLY A 485 18.85 -1.45 4.41
N ASP A 486 18.48 -1.03 5.62
CA ASP A 486 17.50 -1.70 6.49
C ASP A 486 16.18 -1.99 5.72
N LEU A 487 15.75 -1.07 4.86
CA LEU A 487 14.46 -1.09 4.15
C LEU A 487 14.52 -1.53 2.67
N GLY A 488 15.73 -1.73 2.12
CA GLY A 488 15.92 -2.22 0.75
C GLY A 488 15.83 -1.15 -0.35
N PRO A 489 15.93 -1.54 -1.64
CA PRO A 489 15.95 -0.62 -2.78
C PRO A 489 14.70 0.26 -2.90
N VAL A 490 14.89 1.43 -3.49
CA VAL A 490 13.79 2.31 -3.91
C VAL A 490 13.13 1.73 -5.17
N MET A 491 11.80 1.75 -5.20
CA MET A 491 11.00 1.26 -6.32
C MET A 491 9.88 2.25 -6.65
N PRO A 492 9.44 2.33 -7.91
CA PRO A 492 8.25 3.07 -8.31
C PRO A 492 7.05 2.74 -7.41
N GLY A 493 6.37 3.79 -6.94
CA GLY A 493 5.22 3.68 -6.03
C GLY A 493 5.56 3.35 -4.57
N GLN A 494 6.84 3.18 -4.19
CA GLN A 494 7.24 3.01 -2.79
C GLN A 494 7.04 4.30 -2.01
N VAL A 495 6.44 4.21 -0.82
CA VAL A 495 6.27 5.35 0.08
C VAL A 495 6.94 5.05 1.41
N ARG A 496 7.79 5.97 1.89
CA ARG A 496 8.39 5.92 3.22
C ARG A 496 7.98 7.11 4.07
N GLY A 497 7.98 6.89 5.37
CA GLY A 497 7.71 7.94 6.36
C GLY A 497 8.49 7.72 7.66
N LYS A 498 8.72 8.81 8.40
CA LYS A 498 9.24 8.74 9.77
C LYS A 498 8.08 8.58 10.74
N PHE A 499 8.14 7.56 11.58
CA PHE A 499 7.11 7.35 12.60
C PHE A 499 7.13 8.49 13.62
N ILE A 500 5.98 9.10 13.89
CA ILE A 500 5.83 10.19 14.84
C ILE A 500 5.26 9.67 16.16
N ARG A 501 4.11 8.99 16.12
CA ARG A 501 3.41 8.42 17.28
C ARG A 501 2.30 7.47 16.88
N TYR A 502 1.81 6.69 17.84
CA TYR A 502 0.52 6.02 17.70
C TYR A 502 -0.62 7.01 17.97
N ILE A 503 -1.66 6.96 17.15
CA ILE A 503 -2.97 7.56 17.45
C ILE A 503 -3.80 6.55 18.24
N VAL A 504 -3.82 5.29 17.77
CA VAL A 504 -4.35 4.14 18.50
C VAL A 504 -3.35 3.00 18.35
N LYS A 505 -2.83 2.51 19.48
CA LYS A 505 -1.85 1.42 19.46
C LYS A 505 -2.58 0.07 19.33
N PRO A 506 -2.09 -0.87 18.49
CA PRO A 506 -2.63 -2.21 18.45
C PRO A 506 -2.62 -2.90 19.82
N GLY A 507 -3.71 -3.57 20.16
CA GLY A 507 -3.85 -4.34 21.41
C GLY A 507 -4.09 -3.52 22.68
N THR A 508 -4.38 -2.22 22.60
CA THR A 508 -4.70 -1.38 23.79
C THR A 508 -6.18 -1.07 23.98
N VAL A 509 -7.04 -1.51 23.06
CA VAL A 509 -8.49 -1.30 23.12
C VAL A 509 -9.13 -2.67 23.25
N ASP A 510 -9.70 -2.95 24.42
CA ASP A 510 -10.43 -4.19 24.74
C ASP A 510 -11.86 -4.18 24.18
#